data_AF-S0E2K6-F1
#
_entry.id   AF-S0E2K6-F1
#
_cell.length_a   1.000
_cell.length_b   1.000
_cell.length_c   1.000
_cell.angle_alpha   90.00
_cell.angle_beta   90.00
_cell.angle_gamma   90.00
#
_symmetry.space_group_name_H-M   'P 1'
#
loop_
_entity.id
_entity.type
_entity.pdbx_description
1 polymer ?
#
loop_
_entity_poly.entity_id
_entity_poly.type
_entity_poly.pdbx_seq_one_letter_code
_entity_poly.pdbx_strand_id
1 'polypeptide(L)'
;MVSKINLIDKLVLSMDPLTDFLASHNISAAQIRSDADARRRQAARDDVAEDENGNGESSAAGARSGRRSSRNDNDEASLKRKREEEKKLAKIKESKAFKKRKQRSDLSDDELARALMESNSGPLPGQIEHCEICEKRFTVSPYSLAGPNGGLLCPPCGREVAKEREGNQKKKPKKPANTGPVGRRRAIQSRILDGDVGTKSLATLCVQTLAKNVDLADSLGDLPDHLVDKIARMFSKRRLLKPETLPLFVQPGTEDLHIYDGAKLGEQDYISIFQTASKLKNLKIRCGIQFKDEVMDYLLSRDINLETFYLHGANLLSDEKWHKFIQEKGEKLKGIQVYYTDNHFGDEIIATLRDHCPNLKRLKVENNQKLTNDGVKTIASLSSLEHLGLQLQHKTESDAYIEVVSKIGANLKTFSLKIVPEVDDTLLQAIHEHCRSLSKFRITDSEFMTDQGFVDLFTKWANPPLRFVDLQKCRQIDASKPRENPDSVGLCSEGFKALMAHSGEKLQYLNIHACRHISREAFEEVFHEDAQYPELKELEISFCEEVTDFILGSIFRSCPKIREVNVFGCMKVKEVRVPRGVILVGVPNAQGMMVEGSYD
;
A
#
# COMPACT_ATOMS: atom_id res chain seq x y z
N MET A 1 21.47 4.13 -9.62
CA MET A 1 20.41 3.40 -10.36
C MET A 1 19.83 2.21 -9.57
N VAL A 2 19.80 2.29 -8.23
CA VAL A 2 19.32 1.21 -7.32
C VAL A 2 18.06 1.65 -6.53
N SER A 3 17.57 2.86 -6.75
CA SER A 3 16.51 3.49 -5.93
C SER A 3 15.08 3.27 -6.44
N LYS A 4 14.86 2.44 -7.47
CA LYS A 4 13.52 2.18 -8.06
C LYS A 4 12.88 0.84 -7.68
N ILE A 5 13.55 -0.01 -6.89
CA ILE A 5 13.04 -1.34 -6.53
C ILE A 5 12.20 -1.33 -5.24
N ASN A 6 12.36 -0.34 -4.36
CA ASN A 6 11.67 -0.30 -3.06
C ASN A 6 10.21 0.20 -3.08
N LEU A 7 9.66 0.55 -4.25
CA LEU A 7 8.24 0.90 -4.36
C LEU A 7 7.32 -0.31 -4.63
N ILE A 8 7.89 -1.47 -5.02
CA ILE A 8 7.12 -2.68 -5.34
C ILE A 8 6.78 -3.49 -4.08
N ASP A 9 7.59 -3.40 -3.02
CA ASP A 9 7.39 -4.22 -1.82
C ASP A 9 6.33 -3.69 -0.83
N LYS A 10 5.81 -2.46 -1.04
CA LYS A 10 4.67 -1.93 -0.26
C LYS A 10 3.29 -2.21 -0.88
N LEU A 11 3.22 -2.87 -2.04
CA LEU A 11 1.98 -3.21 -2.74
C LEU A 11 1.50 -4.67 -2.54
N VAL A 12 2.22 -5.49 -1.76
CA VAL A 12 1.93 -6.95 -1.67
C VAL A 12 0.83 -7.32 -0.65
N LEU A 13 0.07 -6.35 -0.15
CA LEU A 13 -1.08 -6.58 0.76
C LEU A 13 -2.43 -6.20 0.13
N SER A 14 -2.68 -6.68 -1.08
CA SER A 14 -4.03 -7.00 -1.57
C SER A 14 -3.89 -7.94 -2.77
N MET A 15 -4.87 -8.81 -3.05
CA MET A 15 -4.86 -9.53 -4.33
C MET A 15 -5.00 -8.49 -5.46
N ASP A 16 -3.90 -8.34 -6.19
CA ASP A 16 -3.57 -7.24 -7.09
C ASP A 16 -4.37 -7.32 -8.40
N PRO A 17 -4.98 -6.22 -8.91
CA PRO A 17 -5.55 -6.16 -10.26
C PRO A 17 -4.52 -6.49 -11.34
N LEU A 18 -3.24 -6.21 -11.06
CA LEU A 18 -2.12 -6.58 -11.93
C LEU A 18 -1.93 -8.10 -12.00
N THR A 19 -2.18 -8.84 -10.92
CA THR A 19 -2.05 -10.31 -10.94
C THR A 19 -3.18 -10.95 -11.73
N ASP A 20 -4.40 -10.42 -11.64
CA ASP A 20 -5.54 -10.87 -12.47
C ASP A 20 -5.40 -10.39 -13.93
N PHE A 21 -4.82 -9.21 -14.18
CA PHE A 21 -4.49 -8.73 -15.52
C PHE A 21 -3.40 -9.61 -16.17
N LEU A 22 -2.30 -9.88 -15.46
CA LEU A 22 -1.22 -10.74 -15.95
C LEU A 22 -1.70 -12.19 -16.12
N ALA A 23 -2.53 -12.71 -15.22
CA ALA A 23 -3.13 -14.04 -15.35
C ALA A 23 -4.14 -14.13 -16.52
N SER A 24 -4.96 -13.10 -16.75
CA SER A 24 -5.86 -13.01 -17.90
C SER A 24 -5.14 -12.79 -19.24
N HIS A 25 -3.89 -12.33 -19.19
CA HIS A 25 -3.00 -12.21 -20.36
C HIS A 25 -1.90 -13.30 -20.41
N ASN A 26 -2.03 -14.38 -19.62
CA ASN A 26 -1.11 -15.54 -19.56
C ASN A 26 0.37 -15.22 -19.24
N ILE A 27 0.64 -14.12 -18.54
CA ILE A 27 1.98 -13.74 -18.08
C ILE A 27 2.21 -14.31 -16.67
N SER A 28 3.13 -15.28 -16.56
CA SER A 28 3.46 -15.95 -15.29
C SER A 28 4.68 -15.32 -14.61
N ALA A 29 4.53 -14.97 -13.33
CA ALA A 29 5.62 -14.48 -12.48
C ALA A 29 6.75 -15.53 -12.26
N ALA A 30 6.49 -16.82 -12.53
CA ALA A 30 7.52 -17.85 -12.55
C ALA A 30 8.33 -17.81 -13.86
N GLN A 31 7.68 -17.50 -14.98
CA GLN A 31 8.33 -17.32 -16.28
C GLN A 31 9.25 -16.09 -16.28
N ILE A 32 8.77 -14.96 -15.74
CA ILE A 32 9.56 -13.72 -15.62
C ILE A 32 10.81 -13.93 -14.78
N ARG A 33 10.72 -14.69 -13.67
CA ARG A 33 11.88 -15.04 -12.84
C ARG A 33 12.85 -15.97 -13.56
N SER A 34 12.33 -16.97 -14.27
CA SER A 34 13.16 -17.88 -15.07
C SER A 34 13.92 -17.13 -16.18
N ASP A 35 13.29 -16.15 -16.83
CA ASP A 35 13.90 -15.34 -17.88
C ASP A 35 14.88 -14.29 -17.34
N ALA A 36 14.66 -13.79 -16.11
CA ALA A 36 15.62 -12.94 -15.41
C ALA A 36 16.87 -13.72 -14.99
N ASP A 37 16.69 -14.94 -14.47
CA ASP A 37 17.80 -15.82 -14.10
C ASP A 37 18.58 -16.32 -15.33
N ALA A 38 17.89 -16.56 -16.46
CA ALA A 38 18.53 -16.88 -17.73
C ALA A 38 19.40 -15.72 -18.23
N ARG A 39 18.90 -14.46 -18.17
CA ARG A 39 19.67 -13.27 -18.53
C ARG A 39 20.88 -13.03 -17.63
N ARG A 40 20.76 -13.28 -16.32
CA ARG A 40 21.91 -13.20 -15.40
C ARG A 40 22.98 -14.25 -15.68
N ARG A 41 22.58 -15.49 -16.03
CA ARG A 41 23.53 -16.54 -16.43
C ARG A 41 24.19 -16.29 -17.77
N GLN A 42 23.55 -15.50 -18.63
CA GLN A 42 24.11 -15.12 -19.93
C GLN A 42 25.09 -13.96 -19.76
N ALA A 43 24.75 -12.93 -18.99
CA ALA A 43 25.68 -11.87 -18.60
C ALA A 43 26.92 -12.42 -17.87
N ALA A 44 26.75 -13.37 -16.94
CA ALA A 44 27.88 -14.02 -16.27
C ALA A 44 28.72 -14.94 -17.18
N ARG A 45 28.23 -15.29 -18.38
CA ARG A 45 29.03 -16.00 -19.40
C ARG A 45 29.74 -15.01 -20.33
N ASP A 46 29.14 -13.86 -20.58
CA ASP A 46 29.74 -12.79 -21.37
C ASP A 46 30.87 -12.09 -20.56
N ASP A 47 30.72 -11.92 -19.23
CA ASP A 47 31.76 -11.40 -18.33
C ASP A 47 32.99 -12.33 -18.26
N VAL A 48 32.79 -13.66 -18.30
CA VAL A 48 33.88 -14.64 -18.33
C VAL A 48 34.58 -14.68 -19.70
N ALA A 49 33.88 -14.29 -20.77
CA ALA A 49 34.45 -14.15 -22.11
C ALA A 49 35.20 -12.80 -22.30
N GLU A 50 34.86 -11.77 -21.54
CA GLU A 50 35.59 -10.49 -21.51
C GLU A 50 36.86 -10.55 -20.64
N ASP A 51 36.87 -11.33 -19.55
CA ASP A 51 38.06 -11.55 -18.71
C ASP A 51 39.15 -12.43 -19.38
N GLU A 52 38.79 -13.24 -20.39
CA GLU A 52 39.78 -14.00 -21.19
C GLU A 52 40.47 -13.14 -22.26
N ASN A 53 40.07 -11.87 -22.46
CA ASN A 53 40.54 -11.04 -23.58
C ASN A 53 41.14 -9.66 -23.20
N GLY A 54 41.51 -9.42 -21.94
CA GLY A 54 42.03 -8.12 -21.50
C GLY A 54 43.42 -8.14 -20.86
N ASN A 55 44.51 -8.12 -21.64
CA ASN A 55 45.75 -7.42 -21.22
C ASN A 55 46.72 -7.06 -22.39
N GLY A 56 47.01 -5.76 -22.55
CA GLY A 56 48.38 -5.26 -22.84
C GLY A 56 48.84 -4.90 -24.28
N GLU A 57 48.61 -3.64 -24.66
CA GLU A 57 49.54 -2.65 -25.30
C GLU A 57 50.31 -2.86 -26.65
N SER A 58 49.98 -1.95 -27.58
CA SER A 58 50.84 -1.11 -28.44
C SER A 58 51.48 -1.61 -29.78
N SER A 59 51.25 -0.76 -30.79
CA SER A 59 52.06 -0.44 -31.99
C SER A 59 51.92 -1.22 -33.31
N ALA A 60 51.71 -0.40 -34.36
CA ALA A 60 52.13 -0.51 -35.76
C ALA A 60 51.52 -1.55 -36.73
N ALA A 61 50.86 -0.97 -37.75
CA ALA A 61 50.90 -1.31 -39.18
C ALA A 61 50.41 -2.69 -39.69
N GLY A 62 49.42 -2.60 -40.60
CA GLY A 62 49.52 -3.23 -41.92
C GLY A 62 49.11 -4.70 -42.09
N ALA A 63 47.87 -4.89 -42.54
CA ALA A 63 47.40 -5.90 -43.51
C ALA A 63 48.09 -7.27 -43.60
N ARG A 64 47.34 -8.36 -43.34
CA ARG A 64 46.89 -9.35 -44.35
C ARG A 64 46.26 -10.61 -43.72
N SER A 65 45.16 -11.00 -44.35
CA SER A 65 44.46 -12.29 -44.31
C SER A 65 45.34 -13.54 -44.14
N GLY A 66 44.88 -14.50 -43.32
CA GLY A 66 45.39 -15.87 -43.29
C GLY A 66 44.50 -16.82 -42.47
N ARG A 67 43.64 -17.57 -43.17
CA ARG A 67 42.60 -18.47 -42.66
C ARG A 67 43.11 -19.91 -42.55
N ARG A 68 42.88 -20.58 -41.41
CA ARG A 68 42.64 -22.05 -41.16
C ARG A 68 42.92 -22.35 -39.67
N SER A 69 42.18 -23.16 -38.91
CA SER A 69 41.47 -24.40 -39.24
C SER A 69 40.40 -24.73 -38.16
N SER A 70 39.15 -24.93 -38.58
CA SER A 70 37.97 -25.29 -37.79
C SER A 70 37.72 -26.81 -37.77
N ARG A 71 38.29 -27.55 -36.80
CA ARG A 71 38.00 -29.00 -36.67
C ARG A 71 37.76 -29.54 -35.26
N ASN A 72 37.89 -28.74 -34.20
CA ASN A 72 37.70 -29.24 -32.82
C ASN A 72 36.37 -28.81 -32.15
N ASP A 73 35.64 -27.79 -32.64
CA ASP A 73 34.42 -27.32 -31.97
C ASP A 73 33.16 -28.18 -32.17
N ASN A 74 33.13 -29.03 -33.22
CA ASN A 74 31.93 -29.82 -33.54
C ASN A 74 31.76 -31.06 -32.65
N ASP A 75 32.85 -31.63 -32.13
CA ASP A 75 32.79 -32.81 -31.27
C ASP A 75 32.32 -32.47 -29.86
N GLU A 76 32.73 -31.31 -29.33
CA GLU A 76 32.34 -30.86 -27.99
C GLU A 76 30.85 -30.47 -27.92
N ALA A 77 30.33 -29.84 -28.98
CA ALA A 77 28.91 -29.53 -29.11
C ALA A 77 28.03 -30.78 -29.23
N SER A 78 28.52 -31.81 -29.93
CA SER A 78 27.82 -33.10 -30.10
C SER A 78 27.75 -33.89 -28.78
N LEU A 79 28.85 -33.94 -28.02
CA LEU A 79 28.91 -34.58 -26.71
C LEU A 79 28.03 -33.88 -25.68
N LYS A 80 27.95 -32.55 -25.73
CA LYS A 80 27.08 -31.75 -24.86
C LYS A 80 25.59 -32.01 -25.12
N ARG A 81 25.18 -32.14 -26.39
CA ARG A 81 23.79 -32.50 -26.76
C ARG A 81 23.40 -33.90 -26.28
N LYS A 82 24.27 -34.90 -26.45
CA LYS A 82 24.02 -36.26 -25.94
C LYS A 82 23.81 -36.29 -24.42
N ARG A 83 24.66 -35.57 -23.66
CA ARG A 83 24.52 -35.48 -22.19
C ARG A 83 23.24 -34.78 -21.75
N GLU A 84 22.76 -33.78 -22.50
CA GLU A 84 21.50 -33.11 -22.19
C GLU A 84 20.27 -33.98 -22.51
N GLU A 85 20.34 -34.76 -23.57
CA GLU A 85 19.29 -35.72 -23.96
C GLU A 85 19.15 -36.84 -22.93
N GLU A 86 20.25 -37.43 -22.49
CA GLU A 86 20.28 -38.46 -21.43
C GLU A 86 19.69 -37.96 -20.10
N LYS A 87 19.99 -36.71 -19.71
CA LYS A 87 19.39 -36.09 -18.51
C LYS A 87 17.88 -35.92 -18.63
N LYS A 88 17.36 -35.59 -19.81
CA LYS A 88 15.91 -35.45 -20.04
C LYS A 88 15.22 -36.83 -20.01
N LEU A 89 15.83 -37.84 -20.62
CA LEU A 89 15.38 -39.23 -20.59
C LEU A 89 15.30 -39.77 -19.16
N ALA A 90 16.32 -39.54 -18.34
CA ALA A 90 16.31 -39.93 -16.92
C ALA A 90 15.15 -39.29 -16.14
N LYS A 91 14.90 -38.00 -16.38
CA LYS A 91 13.81 -37.27 -15.72
C LYS A 91 12.41 -37.75 -16.14
N ILE A 92 12.26 -38.19 -17.39
CA ILE A 92 11.01 -38.79 -17.90
C ILE A 92 10.77 -40.15 -17.23
N LYS A 93 11.81 -40.98 -17.05
CA LYS A 93 11.72 -42.28 -16.37
C LYS A 93 11.27 -42.17 -14.91
N GLU A 94 11.56 -41.06 -14.23
CA GLU A 94 11.12 -40.81 -12.86
C GLU A 94 9.64 -40.38 -12.74
N SER A 95 9.01 -39.98 -13.85
CA SER A 95 7.65 -39.44 -13.87
C SER A 95 6.57 -40.49 -13.58
N LYS A 96 5.46 -40.05 -12.97
CA LYS A 96 4.29 -40.92 -12.72
C LYS A 96 3.67 -41.46 -14.02
N ALA A 97 3.77 -40.70 -15.12
CA ALA A 97 3.26 -41.09 -16.43
C ALA A 97 4.06 -42.26 -17.03
N PHE A 98 5.40 -42.22 -16.92
CA PHE A 98 6.26 -43.32 -17.33
C PHE A 98 6.00 -44.59 -16.50
N LYS A 99 5.96 -44.47 -15.17
CA LYS A 99 5.69 -45.61 -14.27
C LYS A 99 4.34 -46.29 -14.54
N LYS A 100 3.32 -45.53 -14.97
CA LYS A 100 2.00 -46.07 -15.33
C LYS A 100 1.99 -46.79 -16.70
N ARG A 101 2.74 -46.29 -17.69
CA ARG A 101 2.86 -46.92 -19.02
C ARG A 101 3.79 -48.14 -19.03
N LYS A 102 4.84 -48.14 -18.20
CA LYS A 102 5.75 -49.28 -18.03
C LYS A 102 5.03 -50.54 -17.57
N GLN A 103 3.97 -50.41 -16.77
CA GLN A 103 3.16 -51.56 -16.34
C GLN A 103 2.30 -52.19 -17.46
N ARG A 104 2.25 -51.58 -18.66
CA ARG A 104 1.35 -51.96 -19.76
C ARG A 104 2.07 -52.11 -21.10
N SER A 105 3.40 -52.15 -21.11
CA SER A 105 4.22 -52.11 -22.33
C SER A 105 5.46 -52.97 -22.16
N ASP A 106 5.76 -53.81 -23.16
CA ASP A 106 6.95 -54.67 -23.19
C ASP A 106 8.19 -53.99 -23.80
N LEU A 107 8.09 -52.69 -24.16
CA LEU A 107 9.20 -51.88 -24.64
C LEU A 107 10.29 -51.64 -23.58
N SER A 108 11.53 -51.45 -24.03
CA SER A 108 12.64 -51.10 -23.15
C SER A 108 12.46 -49.73 -22.49
N ASP A 109 13.03 -49.54 -21.29
CA ASP A 109 12.87 -48.30 -20.51
C ASP A 109 13.31 -47.04 -21.27
N ASP A 110 14.35 -47.14 -22.11
CA ASP A 110 14.85 -46.03 -22.92
C ASP A 110 13.93 -45.72 -24.10
N GLU A 111 13.37 -46.73 -24.74
CA GLU A 111 12.50 -46.59 -25.90
C GLU A 111 11.12 -46.05 -25.50
N LEU A 112 10.59 -46.52 -24.37
CA LEU A 112 9.36 -45.98 -23.78
C LEU A 112 9.53 -44.52 -23.32
N ALA A 113 10.71 -44.16 -22.81
CA ALA A 113 11.01 -42.80 -22.40
C ALA A 113 11.21 -41.85 -23.59
N ARG A 114 11.81 -42.31 -24.69
CA ARG A 114 11.88 -41.55 -25.97
C ARG A 114 10.50 -41.35 -26.58
N ALA A 115 9.67 -42.38 -26.64
CA ALA A 115 8.29 -42.26 -27.14
C ALA A 115 7.44 -41.27 -26.31
N LEU A 116 7.64 -41.22 -24.99
CA LEU A 116 7.02 -40.22 -24.12
C LEU A 116 7.54 -38.80 -24.38
N MET A 117 8.82 -38.66 -24.70
CA MET A 117 9.45 -37.37 -25.05
C MET A 117 8.88 -36.80 -26.35
N GLU A 118 8.76 -37.64 -27.39
CA GLU A 118 8.17 -37.26 -28.70
C GLU A 118 6.67 -36.95 -28.59
N SER A 119 5.93 -37.67 -27.75
CA SER A 119 4.51 -37.37 -27.55
C SER A 119 4.24 -36.06 -26.81
N ASN A 120 5.25 -35.50 -26.12
CA ASN A 120 5.14 -34.27 -25.32
C ASN A 120 5.70 -33.03 -26.03
N SER A 121 6.29 -33.16 -27.22
CA SER A 121 6.66 -32.01 -28.06
C SER A 121 5.44 -31.55 -28.85
N GLY A 122 4.68 -30.61 -28.28
CA GLY A 122 3.65 -29.88 -29.03
C GLY A 122 4.24 -29.12 -30.24
N PRO A 123 3.41 -28.74 -31.23
CA PRO A 123 3.89 -28.16 -32.47
C PRO A 123 4.66 -26.86 -32.26
N LEU A 124 5.75 -26.70 -33.02
CA LEU A 124 6.70 -25.60 -32.89
C LEU A 124 6.02 -24.26 -33.21
N PRO A 125 6.06 -23.26 -32.31
CA PRO A 125 5.51 -21.93 -32.56
C PRO A 125 6.14 -21.27 -33.80
N GLY A 126 5.30 -20.67 -34.65
CA GLY A 126 5.72 -19.91 -35.84
C GLY A 126 5.52 -20.61 -37.18
N GLN A 127 5.08 -21.87 -37.20
CA GLN A 127 4.68 -22.57 -38.43
C GLN A 127 3.31 -22.10 -38.93
N ILE A 128 3.05 -22.22 -40.23
CA ILE A 128 1.74 -21.90 -40.80
C ILE A 128 1.00 -23.21 -41.09
N GLU A 129 -0.22 -23.34 -40.57
CA GLU A 129 -1.08 -24.52 -40.71
C GLU A 129 -2.52 -24.10 -41.06
N HIS A 130 -3.40 -25.05 -41.40
CA HIS A 130 -4.80 -24.79 -41.75
C HIS A 130 -5.71 -25.27 -40.64
N CYS A 131 -6.59 -24.38 -40.17
CA CYS A 131 -7.51 -24.70 -39.08
C CYS A 131 -8.39 -25.92 -39.40
N GLU A 132 -8.47 -26.90 -38.51
CA GLU A 132 -9.30 -28.10 -38.71
C GLU A 132 -10.79 -27.77 -38.98
N ILE A 133 -11.30 -26.69 -38.39
CA ILE A 133 -12.74 -26.35 -38.46
C ILE A 133 -13.07 -25.47 -39.67
N CYS A 134 -12.27 -24.43 -39.92
CA CYS A 134 -12.59 -23.43 -40.94
C CYS A 134 -11.63 -23.44 -42.13
N GLU A 135 -10.65 -24.34 -42.13
CA GLU A 135 -9.61 -24.53 -43.15
C GLU A 135 -8.78 -23.29 -43.47
N LYS A 136 -8.95 -22.20 -42.71
CA LYS A 136 -8.18 -20.97 -42.89
C LYS A 136 -6.76 -21.17 -42.42
N ARG A 137 -5.84 -20.70 -43.26
CA ARG A 137 -4.41 -20.67 -42.99
C ARG A 137 -4.11 -19.69 -41.85
N PHE A 138 -3.39 -20.15 -40.83
CA PHE A 138 -3.04 -19.34 -39.66
C PHE A 138 -1.66 -19.70 -39.12
N THR A 139 -1.04 -18.78 -38.38
CA THR A 139 0.24 -19.05 -37.73
C THR A 139 0.00 -19.77 -36.41
N VAL A 140 0.59 -20.97 -36.29
CA VAL A 140 0.55 -21.79 -35.08
C VAL A 140 1.31 -21.08 -33.97
N SER A 141 0.61 -20.83 -32.86
CA SER A 141 1.18 -20.26 -31.66
C SER A 141 1.25 -21.33 -30.56
N PRO A 142 1.97 -21.11 -29.46
CA PRO A 142 1.95 -22.02 -28.30
C PRO A 142 0.55 -22.21 -27.70
N TYR A 143 -0.41 -21.35 -28.07
CA TYR A 143 -1.78 -21.33 -27.56
C TYR A 143 -2.80 -21.94 -28.56
N SER A 144 -2.35 -22.46 -29.70
CA SER A 144 -3.23 -23.14 -30.65
C SER A 144 -3.81 -24.42 -30.02
N LEU A 145 -5.14 -24.53 -30.02
CA LEU A 145 -5.85 -25.68 -29.45
C LEU A 145 -5.99 -26.79 -30.49
N ALA A 146 -6.04 -28.04 -30.04
CA ALA A 146 -6.38 -29.17 -30.90
C ALA A 146 -7.91 -29.29 -31.08
N GLY A 147 -8.33 -29.50 -32.32
CA GLY A 147 -9.70 -29.77 -32.71
C GLY A 147 -10.14 -31.20 -32.40
N PRO A 148 -11.41 -31.53 -32.69
CA PRO A 148 -12.02 -32.81 -32.34
C PRO A 148 -11.28 -34.03 -32.88
N ASN A 149 -10.63 -33.91 -34.05
CA ASN A 149 -9.91 -35.01 -34.71
C ASN A 149 -8.38 -34.88 -34.60
N GLY A 150 -7.89 -33.92 -33.80
CA GLY A 150 -6.48 -33.75 -33.48
C GLY A 150 -5.68 -32.79 -34.37
N GLY A 151 -6.32 -32.11 -35.33
CA GLY A 151 -5.72 -31.00 -36.08
C GLY A 151 -5.69 -29.71 -35.26
N LEU A 152 -4.95 -28.67 -35.67
CA LEU A 152 -4.89 -27.42 -34.90
C LEU A 152 -6.01 -26.45 -35.29
N LEU A 153 -6.41 -25.63 -34.32
CA LEU A 153 -7.43 -24.60 -34.49
C LEU A 153 -6.82 -23.21 -34.52
N CYS A 154 -7.34 -22.37 -35.41
CA CYS A 154 -7.05 -20.94 -35.38
C CYS A 154 -7.65 -20.28 -34.12
N PRO A 155 -7.15 -19.10 -33.69
CA PRO A 155 -7.59 -18.46 -32.45
C PRO A 155 -9.10 -18.23 -32.31
N PRO A 156 -9.85 -17.86 -33.37
CA PRO A 156 -11.31 -17.74 -33.32
C PRO A 156 -12.01 -19.08 -33.03
N CYS A 157 -11.74 -20.12 -33.83
CA CYS A 157 -12.35 -21.43 -33.66
C CYS A 157 -11.94 -22.09 -32.33
N GLY A 158 -10.70 -21.87 -31.89
CA GLY A 158 -10.23 -22.32 -30.58
C GLY A 158 -11.01 -21.68 -29.42
N ARG A 159 -11.37 -20.39 -29.50
CA ARG A 159 -12.19 -19.72 -28.48
C ARG A 159 -13.62 -20.28 -28.41
N GLU A 160 -14.22 -20.62 -29.55
CA GLU A 160 -15.56 -21.19 -29.59
C GLU A 160 -15.59 -22.59 -28.96
N VAL A 161 -14.64 -23.45 -29.34
CA VAL A 161 -14.49 -24.79 -28.75
C VAL A 161 -14.15 -24.71 -27.25
N ALA A 162 -13.37 -23.72 -26.81
CA ALA A 162 -13.11 -23.49 -25.39
C ALA A 162 -14.37 -23.08 -24.63
N LYS A 163 -15.20 -22.19 -25.19
CA LYS A 163 -16.49 -21.78 -24.60
C LYS A 163 -17.48 -22.94 -24.49
N GLU A 164 -17.56 -23.80 -25.50
CA GLU A 164 -18.42 -25.00 -25.46
C GLU A 164 -17.95 -26.01 -24.39
N ARG A 165 -16.64 -26.16 -24.20
CA ARG A 165 -16.07 -27.00 -23.12
C ARG A 165 -16.33 -26.42 -21.72
N GLU A 166 -16.38 -25.10 -21.58
CA GLU A 166 -16.70 -24.42 -20.32
C GLU A 166 -18.20 -24.47 -19.97
N GLY A 167 -19.09 -24.48 -20.96
CA GLY A 167 -20.53 -24.60 -20.76
C GLY A 167 -21.00 -25.94 -20.18
N ASN A 168 -20.24 -27.02 -20.38
CA ASN A 168 -20.63 -28.38 -19.98
C ASN A 168 -19.95 -28.92 -18.71
N GLN A 169 -19.12 -28.14 -18.02
CA GLN A 169 -18.55 -28.55 -16.73
C GLN A 169 -19.29 -27.90 -15.56
N LYS A 170 -20.09 -28.70 -14.83
CA LYS A 170 -20.53 -28.34 -13.47
C LYS A 170 -19.31 -27.92 -12.66
N LYS A 171 -19.26 -26.64 -12.23
CA LYS A 171 -18.18 -26.09 -11.39
C LYS A 171 -17.99 -27.00 -10.18
N LYS A 172 -16.88 -27.76 -10.15
CA LYS A 172 -16.42 -28.39 -8.90
C LYS A 172 -16.20 -27.27 -7.87
N PRO A 173 -16.61 -27.46 -6.61
CA PRO A 173 -16.40 -26.45 -5.57
C PRO A 173 -14.92 -26.12 -5.53
N LYS A 174 -14.59 -24.82 -5.63
CA LYS A 174 -13.22 -24.34 -5.45
C LYS A 174 -12.75 -24.84 -4.08
N LYS A 175 -11.71 -25.69 -4.06
CA LYS A 175 -11.03 -26.01 -2.79
C LYS A 175 -10.55 -24.67 -2.22
N PRO A 176 -10.86 -24.34 -0.95
CA PRO A 176 -10.39 -23.09 -0.35
C PRO A 176 -8.87 -23.07 -0.39
N ALA A 177 -8.31 -22.12 -1.15
CA ALA A 177 -6.91 -21.74 -0.97
C ALA A 177 -6.78 -21.21 0.47
N ASN A 178 -5.79 -21.68 1.23
CA ASN A 178 -5.47 -21.33 2.63
C ASN A 178 -5.93 -22.29 3.76
N THR A 179 -6.17 -23.57 3.52
CA THR A 179 -6.44 -24.53 4.62
C THR A 179 -5.19 -25.07 5.32
N GLY A 180 -3.99 -24.79 4.81
CA GLY A 180 -2.74 -25.19 5.47
C GLY A 180 -2.45 -24.40 6.76
N PRO A 181 -1.53 -24.88 7.62
CA PRO A 181 -1.14 -24.20 8.87
C PRO A 181 -0.68 -22.75 8.67
N VAL A 182 -0.06 -22.46 7.51
CA VAL A 182 0.37 -21.12 7.11
C VAL A 182 -0.82 -20.24 6.71
N GLY A 183 -1.80 -20.79 5.99
CA GLY A 183 -3.02 -20.08 5.60
C GLY A 183 -3.91 -19.76 6.81
N ARG A 184 -4.03 -20.70 7.75
CA ARG A 184 -4.74 -20.49 9.01
C ARG A 184 -4.04 -19.45 9.89
N ARG A 185 -2.71 -19.51 10.00
CA ARG A 185 -1.91 -18.46 10.66
C ARG A 185 -2.13 -17.09 10.01
N ARG A 186 -2.01 -16.99 8.68
CA ARG A 186 -2.22 -15.73 7.94
C ARG A 186 -3.62 -15.16 8.13
N ALA A 187 -4.65 -16.02 8.12
CA ALA A 187 -6.02 -15.61 8.38
C ALA A 187 -6.24 -15.15 9.84
N ILE A 188 -5.63 -15.83 10.81
CA ILE A 188 -5.63 -15.40 12.22
C ILE A 188 -4.96 -14.03 12.34
N GLN A 189 -3.76 -13.85 11.78
CA GLN A 189 -3.02 -12.59 11.85
C GLN A 189 -3.77 -11.45 11.15
N SER A 190 -4.41 -11.71 10.00
CA SER A 190 -5.27 -10.73 9.32
C SER A 190 -6.46 -10.32 10.18
N ARG A 191 -7.11 -11.26 10.89
CA ARG A 191 -8.22 -10.93 11.79
C ARG A 191 -7.76 -10.13 13.01
N ILE A 192 -6.55 -10.37 13.50
CA ILE A 192 -5.97 -9.62 14.61
C ILE A 192 -5.68 -8.19 14.19
N LEU A 193 -5.04 -7.98 13.03
CA LEU A 193 -4.84 -6.65 12.43
C LEU A 193 -6.15 -5.91 12.17
N ASP A 194 -7.22 -6.66 11.95
CA ASP A 194 -8.57 -6.14 11.76
C ASP A 194 -9.29 -5.80 13.07
N GLY A 195 -8.64 -5.98 14.23
CA GLY A 195 -9.23 -5.78 15.56
C GLY A 195 -10.30 -6.81 15.92
N ASP A 196 -10.38 -7.93 15.19
CA ASP A 196 -11.38 -8.99 15.41
C ASP A 196 -10.87 -9.99 16.46
N VAL A 197 -10.69 -9.49 17.68
CA VAL A 197 -10.13 -10.21 18.84
C VAL A 197 -11.18 -10.26 19.96
N GLY A 198 -11.38 -11.45 20.54
CA GLY A 198 -12.40 -11.70 21.56
C GLY A 198 -13.81 -12.03 21.01
N THR A 199 -14.82 -12.01 21.89
CA THR A 199 -16.22 -12.24 21.52
C THR A 199 -16.82 -11.02 20.83
N LYS A 200 -17.34 -11.21 19.62
CA LYS A 200 -18.02 -10.14 18.85
C LYS A 200 -19.27 -9.66 19.58
N SER A 201 -19.47 -8.34 19.60
CA SER A 201 -20.76 -7.76 20.00
C SER A 201 -21.90 -8.27 19.11
N LEU A 202 -23.11 -8.36 19.67
CA LEU A 202 -24.32 -8.71 18.92
C LEU A 202 -24.51 -7.79 17.70
N ALA A 203 -24.29 -6.49 17.86
CA ALA A 203 -24.34 -5.53 16.76
C ALA A 203 -23.37 -5.91 15.62
N THR A 204 -22.12 -6.27 15.93
CA THR A 204 -21.15 -6.73 14.92
C THR A 204 -21.64 -8.01 14.23
N LEU A 205 -22.26 -8.95 14.95
CA LEU A 205 -22.83 -10.17 14.36
C LEU A 205 -24.01 -9.86 13.44
N CYS A 206 -24.93 -9.00 13.85
CA CYS A 206 -26.07 -8.56 13.02
C CYS A 206 -25.59 -7.92 11.72
N VAL A 207 -24.62 -7.00 11.78
CA VAL A 207 -24.04 -6.39 10.58
C VAL A 207 -23.34 -7.42 9.68
N GLN A 208 -22.64 -8.41 10.27
CA GLN A 208 -22.04 -9.50 9.50
C GLN A 208 -23.07 -10.39 8.81
N THR A 209 -24.22 -10.62 9.45
CA THR A 209 -25.34 -11.38 8.88
C THR A 209 -26.01 -10.58 7.76
N LEU A 210 -26.27 -9.30 7.95
CA LEU A 210 -26.80 -8.41 6.92
C LEU A 210 -25.88 -8.39 5.69
N ALA A 211 -24.57 -8.19 5.88
CA ALA A 211 -23.61 -8.18 4.78
C ALA A 211 -23.53 -9.52 4.02
N LYS A 212 -23.84 -10.66 4.67
CA LYS A 212 -23.89 -11.97 4.00
C LYS A 212 -25.18 -12.19 3.20
N ASN A 213 -26.24 -11.47 3.56
CA ASN A 213 -27.58 -11.62 2.99
C ASN A 213 -28.05 -10.28 2.41
N VAL A 214 -27.13 -9.49 1.85
CA VAL A 214 -27.41 -8.13 1.39
C VAL A 214 -28.51 -8.10 0.33
N ASP A 215 -28.58 -9.13 -0.52
CA ASP A 215 -29.57 -9.24 -1.58
C ASP A 215 -31.00 -9.49 -1.03
N LEU A 216 -31.17 -9.69 0.29
CA LEU A 216 -32.47 -9.79 0.98
C LEU A 216 -32.87 -8.49 1.70
N ALA A 217 -32.01 -7.47 1.70
CA ALA A 217 -32.26 -6.23 2.42
C ALA A 217 -32.75 -5.14 1.46
N ASP A 218 -34.01 -4.74 1.62
CA ASP A 218 -34.60 -3.63 0.84
C ASP A 218 -34.29 -2.26 1.46
N SER A 219 -34.12 -2.20 2.78
CA SER A 219 -33.84 -0.98 3.53
C SER A 219 -33.11 -1.30 4.84
N LEU A 220 -32.33 -0.33 5.34
CA LEU A 220 -31.75 -0.38 6.68
C LEU A 220 -32.75 0.07 7.77
N GLY A 221 -33.90 0.63 7.38
CA GLY A 221 -34.88 1.21 8.30
C GLY A 221 -34.32 2.42 9.06
N ASP A 222 -34.90 2.71 10.23
CA ASP A 222 -34.53 3.86 11.07
C ASP A 222 -33.35 3.55 12.00
N LEU A 223 -32.26 3.02 11.44
CA LEU A 223 -31.04 2.80 12.21
C LEU A 223 -30.32 4.12 12.51
N PRO A 224 -29.80 4.30 13.74
CA PRO A 224 -28.95 5.45 14.07
C PRO A 224 -27.74 5.58 13.13
N ASP A 225 -27.35 6.82 12.80
CA ASP A 225 -26.27 7.13 11.84
C ASP A 225 -24.95 6.42 12.15
N HIS A 226 -24.57 6.32 13.42
CA HIS A 226 -23.35 5.63 13.84
C HIS A 226 -23.36 4.12 13.51
N LEU A 227 -24.54 3.48 13.50
CA LEU A 227 -24.69 2.09 13.08
C LEU A 227 -24.67 1.97 11.55
N VAL A 228 -25.33 2.89 10.84
CA VAL A 228 -25.28 2.97 9.36
C VAL A 228 -23.84 3.13 8.89
N ASP A 229 -23.07 4.02 9.50
CA ASP A 229 -21.64 4.19 9.19
C ASP A 229 -20.82 2.92 9.44
N LYS A 230 -21.09 2.20 10.55
CA LYS A 230 -20.43 0.93 10.85
C LYS A 230 -20.78 -0.14 9.81
N ILE A 231 -22.04 -0.20 9.36
CA ILE A 231 -22.48 -1.08 8.27
C ILE A 231 -21.74 -0.71 6.97
N ALA A 232 -21.71 0.57 6.61
CA ALA A 232 -21.03 1.06 5.40
C ALA A 232 -19.54 0.67 5.39
N ARG A 233 -18.81 0.86 6.50
CA ARG A 233 -17.41 0.41 6.62
C ARG A 233 -17.26 -1.09 6.39
N MET A 234 -18.14 -1.90 6.97
CA MET A 234 -18.09 -3.35 6.82
C MET A 234 -18.43 -3.80 5.39
N PHE A 235 -19.39 -3.14 4.74
CA PHE A 235 -19.75 -3.39 3.35
C PHE A 235 -18.57 -3.07 2.43
N SER A 236 -17.95 -1.90 2.59
CA SER A 236 -16.77 -1.52 1.83
C SER A 236 -15.59 -2.46 2.06
N LYS A 237 -15.31 -2.85 3.31
CA LYS A 237 -14.25 -3.83 3.61
C LYS A 237 -14.47 -5.19 2.92
N ARG A 238 -15.73 -5.57 2.68
CA ARG A 238 -16.10 -6.80 1.97
C ARG A 238 -16.36 -6.58 0.47
N ARG A 239 -16.11 -5.37 -0.04
CA ARG A 239 -16.38 -4.96 -1.44
C ARG A 239 -17.83 -5.21 -1.87
N LEU A 240 -18.76 -4.99 -0.94
CA LEU A 240 -20.20 -5.17 -1.14
C LEU A 240 -20.92 -3.88 -1.52
N LEU A 241 -20.25 -2.72 -1.42
CA LEU A 241 -20.81 -1.47 -1.91
C LEU A 241 -20.74 -1.44 -3.44
N LYS A 242 -21.90 -1.62 -4.07
CA LYS A 242 -22.17 -1.72 -5.51
C LYS A 242 -23.48 -0.95 -5.84
N PRO A 243 -23.78 -0.66 -7.12
CA PRO A 243 -24.97 0.09 -7.52
C PRO A 243 -26.26 -0.39 -6.84
N GLU A 244 -26.47 -1.70 -6.77
CA GLU A 244 -27.69 -2.30 -6.22
C GLU A 244 -27.82 -2.10 -4.70
N THR A 245 -26.71 -1.85 -4.00
CA THR A 245 -26.67 -1.69 -2.53
C THR A 245 -26.51 -0.25 -2.08
N LEU A 246 -26.19 0.67 -3.00
CA LEU A 246 -26.05 2.09 -2.70
C LEU A 246 -27.33 2.69 -2.09
N PRO A 247 -28.56 2.36 -2.56
CA PRO A 247 -29.79 2.88 -1.98
C PRO A 247 -29.98 2.59 -0.48
N LEU A 248 -29.30 1.58 0.07
CA LEU A 248 -29.33 1.28 1.50
C LEU A 248 -28.73 2.41 2.35
N PHE A 249 -27.85 3.24 1.77
CA PHE A 249 -27.12 4.29 2.46
C PHE A 249 -27.54 5.70 2.05
N VAL A 250 -28.43 5.82 1.06
CA VAL A 250 -28.83 7.10 0.47
C VAL A 250 -30.34 7.23 0.56
N GLN A 251 -30.80 8.20 1.32
CA GLN A 251 -32.22 8.51 1.54
C GLN A 251 -32.45 10.02 1.38
N PRO A 252 -33.69 10.48 1.15
CA PRO A 252 -33.99 11.91 1.02
C PRO A 252 -33.56 12.78 2.22
N GLY A 253 -33.51 12.18 3.41
CA GLY A 253 -33.06 12.83 4.65
C GLY A 253 -31.56 12.77 4.92
N THR A 254 -30.76 12.12 4.06
CA THR A 254 -29.32 11.92 4.31
C THR A 254 -28.57 13.25 4.30
N GLU A 255 -28.02 13.64 5.45
CA GLU A 255 -27.12 14.80 5.58
C GLU A 255 -25.63 14.40 5.53
N ASP A 256 -25.32 13.17 5.97
CA ASP A 256 -23.97 12.61 6.05
C ASP A 256 -23.88 11.32 5.22
N LEU A 257 -22.99 11.30 4.23
CA LEU A 257 -22.75 10.12 3.42
C LEU A 257 -21.26 9.77 3.37
N HIS A 258 -20.95 8.55 3.79
CA HIS A 258 -19.60 8.00 3.73
C HIS A 258 -19.51 6.74 2.86
N ILE A 259 -18.94 6.90 1.67
CA ILE A 259 -18.57 5.83 0.75
C ILE A 259 -17.11 5.46 1.04
N TYR A 260 -16.89 4.33 1.72
CA TYR A 260 -15.54 3.89 2.12
C TYR A 260 -14.80 3.09 1.04
N ASP A 261 -15.51 2.59 0.03
CA ASP A 261 -14.98 1.95 -1.18
C ASP A 261 -15.99 2.08 -2.32
N GLY A 262 -15.81 3.09 -3.17
CA GLY A 262 -16.61 3.41 -4.34
C GLY A 262 -16.08 2.80 -5.64
N ALA A 263 -15.13 1.85 -5.58
CA ALA A 263 -14.47 1.32 -6.77
C ALA A 263 -15.42 0.61 -7.76
N LYS A 264 -16.59 0.16 -7.27
CA LYS A 264 -17.64 -0.49 -8.08
C LYS A 264 -18.77 0.45 -8.52
N LEU A 265 -18.74 1.72 -8.10
CA LEU A 265 -19.76 2.70 -8.47
C LEU A 265 -19.36 3.41 -9.76
N GLY A 266 -20.31 3.56 -10.66
CA GLY A 266 -20.24 4.36 -11.87
C GLY A 266 -20.66 5.81 -11.65
N GLU A 267 -20.53 6.60 -12.71
CA GLU A 267 -20.92 8.01 -12.74
C GLU A 267 -22.40 8.22 -12.37
N GLN A 268 -23.29 7.42 -12.97
CA GLN A 268 -24.73 7.50 -12.75
C GLN A 268 -25.11 7.14 -11.30
N ASP A 269 -24.34 6.28 -10.65
CA ASP A 269 -24.55 5.96 -9.23
C ASP A 269 -24.23 7.18 -8.36
N TYR A 270 -23.14 7.90 -8.63
CA TYR A 270 -22.84 9.15 -7.93
C TYR A 270 -23.88 10.23 -8.21
N ILE A 271 -24.36 10.35 -9.44
CA ILE A 271 -25.45 11.28 -9.80
C ILE A 271 -26.72 10.94 -9.01
N SER A 272 -27.06 9.66 -8.86
CA SER A 272 -28.23 9.20 -8.11
C SER A 272 -28.19 9.60 -6.62
N ILE A 273 -26.98 9.75 -6.05
CA ILE A 273 -26.79 10.26 -4.69
C ILE A 273 -27.36 11.66 -4.59
N PHE A 274 -26.97 12.55 -5.50
CA PHE A 274 -27.39 13.95 -5.50
C PHE A 274 -28.85 14.13 -5.94
N GLN A 275 -29.39 13.18 -6.70
CA GLN A 275 -30.83 13.12 -6.99
C GLN A 275 -31.67 12.82 -5.74
N THR A 276 -31.15 11.94 -4.88
CA THR A 276 -31.90 11.43 -3.73
C THR A 276 -31.66 12.28 -2.50
N ALA A 277 -30.40 12.47 -2.10
CA ALA A 277 -29.97 13.16 -0.89
C ALA A 277 -29.82 14.67 -1.11
N SER A 278 -30.94 15.38 -1.26
CA SER A 278 -30.94 16.84 -1.48
C SER A 278 -30.48 17.65 -0.26
N LYS A 279 -30.49 17.06 0.95
CA LYS A 279 -30.04 17.71 2.20
C LYS A 279 -28.59 17.41 2.56
N LEU A 280 -27.82 16.84 1.63
CA LEU A 280 -26.46 16.41 1.90
C LEU A 280 -25.55 17.58 2.28
N LYS A 281 -24.87 17.46 3.43
CA LYS A 281 -23.91 18.43 3.97
C LYS A 281 -22.50 17.87 3.99
N ASN A 282 -22.34 16.59 4.30
CA ASN A 282 -21.04 15.96 4.47
C ASN A 282 -20.91 14.78 3.52
N LEU A 283 -20.00 14.91 2.55
CA LEU A 283 -19.77 13.87 1.55
C LEU A 283 -18.34 13.36 1.64
N LYS A 284 -18.21 12.05 1.78
CA LYS A 284 -16.93 11.34 1.69
C LYS A 284 -17.01 10.23 0.68
N ILE A 285 -16.11 10.27 -0.29
CA ILE A 285 -15.96 9.23 -1.29
C ILE A 285 -14.52 8.75 -1.30
N ARG A 286 -14.33 7.46 -1.00
CA ARG A 286 -13.07 6.74 -1.18
C ARG A 286 -13.13 5.84 -2.40
N CYS A 287 -12.00 5.71 -3.08
CA CYS A 287 -11.90 4.98 -4.35
C CYS A 287 -12.92 5.48 -5.39
N GLY A 288 -13.15 6.80 -5.43
CA GLY A 288 -14.13 7.46 -6.27
C GLY A 288 -13.68 7.64 -7.72
N ILE A 289 -13.17 6.57 -8.35
CA ILE A 289 -12.51 6.64 -9.67
C ILE A 289 -13.46 7.18 -10.74
N GLN A 290 -14.75 6.86 -10.65
CA GLN A 290 -15.78 7.32 -11.59
C GLN A 290 -16.43 8.65 -11.16
N PHE A 291 -15.90 9.34 -10.15
CA PHE A 291 -16.30 10.72 -9.85
C PHE A 291 -15.55 11.66 -10.80
N LYS A 292 -16.17 11.96 -11.94
CA LYS A 292 -15.60 12.75 -13.04
C LYS A 292 -16.33 14.08 -13.19
N ASP A 293 -15.96 14.82 -14.23
CA ASP A 293 -16.54 16.11 -14.58
C ASP A 293 -18.06 16.09 -14.69
N GLU A 294 -18.66 15.06 -15.28
CA GLU A 294 -20.11 14.93 -15.43
C GLU A 294 -20.83 14.82 -14.08
N VAL A 295 -20.21 14.13 -13.11
CA VAL A 295 -20.74 14.04 -11.74
C VAL A 295 -20.68 15.40 -11.06
N MET A 296 -19.57 16.12 -11.23
CA MET A 296 -19.40 17.46 -10.67
C MET A 296 -20.37 18.47 -11.30
N ASP A 297 -20.56 18.42 -12.61
CA ASP A 297 -21.54 19.24 -13.32
C ASP A 297 -22.95 18.99 -12.80
N TYR A 298 -23.28 17.72 -12.53
CA TYR A 298 -24.55 17.41 -11.91
C TYR A 298 -24.67 18.02 -10.50
N LEU A 299 -23.65 17.88 -9.66
CA LEU A 299 -23.63 18.49 -8.32
C LEU A 299 -23.77 20.02 -8.38
N LEU A 300 -23.04 20.68 -9.28
CA LEU A 300 -23.12 22.11 -9.53
C LEU A 300 -24.54 22.55 -9.91
N SER A 301 -25.25 21.74 -10.71
CA SER A 301 -26.64 22.01 -11.12
C SER A 301 -27.68 21.90 -10.01
N ARG A 302 -27.32 21.37 -8.83
CA ARG A 302 -28.25 21.19 -7.69
C ARG A 302 -28.04 22.26 -6.63
N ASP A 303 -29.11 22.55 -5.89
CA ASP A 303 -29.03 23.34 -4.66
C ASP A 303 -28.59 22.48 -3.47
N ILE A 304 -27.39 21.91 -3.58
CA ILE A 304 -26.73 21.15 -2.51
C ILE A 304 -25.51 21.97 -2.08
N ASN A 305 -25.44 22.26 -0.79
CA ASN A 305 -24.38 23.07 -0.20
C ASN A 305 -23.60 22.24 0.82
N LEU A 306 -22.49 21.65 0.35
CA LEU A 306 -21.64 20.81 1.18
C LEU A 306 -20.87 21.66 2.21
N GLU A 307 -20.92 21.25 3.47
CA GLU A 307 -20.06 21.75 4.54
C GLU A 307 -18.72 21.02 4.55
N THR A 308 -18.70 19.72 4.26
CA THR A 308 -17.46 18.96 4.11
C THR A 308 -17.45 18.14 2.84
N PHE A 309 -16.33 18.22 2.12
CA PHE A 309 -16.12 17.49 0.88
C PHE A 309 -14.81 16.72 0.92
N TYR A 310 -14.93 15.39 0.90
CA TYR A 310 -13.82 14.46 0.87
C TYR A 310 -13.88 13.64 -0.41
N LEU A 311 -12.82 13.70 -1.21
CA LEU A 311 -12.61 12.88 -2.39
C LEU A 311 -11.27 12.14 -2.32
N HIS A 312 -11.29 10.86 -2.65
CA HIS A 312 -10.09 10.05 -2.79
C HIS A 312 -10.10 9.26 -4.10
N GLY A 313 -9.03 9.41 -4.88
CA GLY A 313 -8.84 8.68 -6.14
C GLY A 313 -9.70 9.18 -7.29
N ALA A 314 -10.23 10.40 -7.20
CA ALA A 314 -11.02 11.06 -8.25
C ALA A 314 -10.08 11.72 -9.29
N ASN A 315 -9.19 10.92 -9.88
CA ASN A 315 -8.16 11.39 -10.82
C ASN A 315 -8.70 11.85 -12.18
N LEU A 316 -9.99 11.64 -12.45
CA LEU A 316 -10.66 12.00 -13.69
C LEU A 316 -11.47 13.32 -13.58
N LEU A 317 -11.43 13.96 -12.41
CA LEU A 317 -12.05 15.26 -12.18
C LEU A 317 -11.05 16.37 -12.51
N SER A 318 -11.37 17.19 -13.50
CA SER A 318 -10.48 18.21 -14.05
C SER A 318 -10.33 19.43 -13.12
N ASP A 319 -9.26 20.19 -13.34
CA ASP A 319 -9.00 21.42 -12.60
C ASP A 319 -10.07 22.47 -12.82
N GLU A 320 -10.62 22.55 -14.03
CA GLU A 320 -11.70 23.48 -14.36
C GLU A 320 -12.92 23.24 -13.46
N LYS A 321 -13.29 21.97 -13.25
CA LYS A 321 -14.42 21.62 -12.40
C LYS A 321 -14.14 21.86 -10.92
N TRP A 322 -12.90 21.66 -10.46
CA TRP A 322 -12.51 22.07 -9.12
C TRP A 322 -12.64 23.58 -8.91
N HIS A 323 -12.16 24.40 -9.86
CA HIS A 323 -12.30 25.86 -9.78
C HIS A 323 -13.77 26.26 -9.72
N LYS A 324 -14.59 25.76 -10.65
CA LYS A 324 -16.04 26.04 -10.69
C LYS A 324 -16.75 25.64 -9.41
N PHE A 325 -16.47 24.44 -8.89
CA PHE A 325 -17.02 23.98 -7.62
C PHE A 325 -16.69 24.93 -6.47
N ILE A 326 -15.43 25.33 -6.34
CA ILE A 326 -15.01 26.23 -5.25
C ILE A 326 -15.63 27.62 -5.42
N GLN A 327 -15.69 28.14 -6.64
CA GLN A 327 -16.28 29.45 -6.93
C GLN A 327 -17.78 29.49 -6.63
N GLU A 328 -18.54 28.46 -7.03
CA GLU A 328 -20.00 28.44 -6.91
C GLU A 328 -20.49 27.92 -5.56
N LYS A 329 -19.76 26.99 -4.92
CA LYS A 329 -20.19 26.27 -3.70
C LYS A 329 -19.29 26.50 -2.49
N GLY A 330 -18.22 27.29 -2.62
CA GLY A 330 -17.19 27.45 -1.59
C GLY A 330 -17.62 28.15 -0.29
N GLU A 331 -18.66 29.01 -0.32
CA GLU A 331 -19.01 29.88 0.81
C GLU A 331 -19.38 29.09 2.09
N LYS A 332 -20.09 27.96 1.91
CA LYS A 332 -20.55 27.10 3.00
C LYS A 332 -19.53 26.04 3.40
N LEU A 333 -18.44 25.90 2.64
CA LEU A 333 -17.46 24.85 2.83
C LEU A 333 -16.62 25.12 4.08
N LYS A 334 -16.67 24.18 5.02
CA LYS A 334 -15.88 24.17 6.27
C LYS A 334 -14.70 23.22 6.19
N GLY A 335 -14.74 22.21 5.31
CA GLY A 335 -13.66 21.26 5.17
C GLY A 335 -13.53 20.67 3.77
N ILE A 336 -12.32 20.72 3.21
CA ILE A 336 -11.97 20.07 1.96
C ILE A 336 -10.81 19.09 2.19
N GLN A 337 -10.97 17.87 1.72
CA GLN A 337 -9.95 16.83 1.86
C GLN A 337 -9.83 16.05 0.57
N VAL A 338 -8.68 16.17 -0.10
CA VAL A 338 -8.39 15.49 -1.35
C VAL A 338 -7.22 14.54 -1.17
N TYR A 339 -7.37 13.34 -1.73
CA TYR A 339 -6.37 12.26 -1.63
C TYR A 339 -6.19 11.63 -3.01
N TYR A 340 -4.95 11.44 -3.44
CA TYR A 340 -4.66 10.83 -4.75
C TYR A 340 -5.48 11.51 -5.86
N THR A 341 -5.28 12.81 -5.99
CA THR A 341 -5.78 13.66 -7.09
C THR A 341 -4.56 14.10 -7.89
N ASP A 342 -3.82 13.13 -8.43
CA ASP A 342 -2.41 13.22 -8.84
C ASP A 342 -2.04 14.57 -9.50
N ASN A 343 -2.57 14.82 -10.70
CA ASN A 343 -2.26 16.02 -11.50
C ASN A 343 -3.32 17.13 -11.38
N HIS A 344 -4.21 17.01 -10.40
CA HIS A 344 -5.28 17.96 -10.17
C HIS A 344 -5.12 18.61 -8.81
N PHE A 345 -5.81 19.72 -8.54
CA PHE A 345 -5.75 20.37 -7.22
C PHE A 345 -4.35 20.93 -6.90
N GLY A 346 -3.89 21.91 -7.67
CA GLY A 346 -2.59 22.57 -7.50
C GLY A 346 -2.67 23.95 -6.84
N ASP A 347 -1.62 24.76 -7.01
CA ASP A 347 -1.47 26.09 -6.41
C ASP A 347 -2.66 27.03 -6.72
N GLU A 348 -3.11 27.06 -7.98
CA GLU A 348 -4.28 27.85 -8.43
C GLU A 348 -5.57 27.51 -7.68
N ILE A 349 -5.75 26.24 -7.31
CA ILE A 349 -6.91 25.81 -6.53
C ILE A 349 -6.81 26.33 -5.10
N ILE A 350 -5.62 26.37 -4.50
CA ILE A 350 -5.44 26.99 -3.19
C ILE A 350 -5.71 28.49 -3.24
N ALA A 351 -5.26 29.18 -4.30
CA ALA A 351 -5.60 30.58 -4.51
C ALA A 351 -7.12 30.78 -4.65
N THR A 352 -7.81 29.89 -5.36
CA THR A 352 -9.28 29.94 -5.49
C THR A 352 -9.98 29.70 -4.14
N LEU A 353 -9.47 28.78 -3.30
CA LEU A 353 -9.98 28.54 -1.95
C LEU A 353 -9.85 29.79 -1.06
N ARG A 354 -8.73 30.51 -1.15
CA ARG A 354 -8.53 31.78 -0.43
C ARG A 354 -9.64 32.78 -0.73
N ASP A 355 -10.04 32.87 -2.00
CA ASP A 355 -10.97 33.89 -2.45
C ASP A 355 -12.45 33.53 -2.20
N HIS A 356 -12.80 32.24 -2.16
CA HIS A 356 -14.21 31.80 -2.15
C HIS A 356 -14.61 30.96 -0.91
N CYS A 357 -13.67 30.57 -0.04
CA CYS A 357 -13.95 29.74 1.13
C CYS A 357 -13.59 30.44 2.46
N PRO A 358 -14.33 31.49 2.88
CA PRO A 358 -14.02 32.26 4.09
C PRO A 358 -14.11 31.44 5.38
N ASN A 359 -14.93 30.38 5.38
CA ASN A 359 -15.21 29.55 6.56
C ASN A 359 -14.41 28.24 6.60
N LEU A 360 -13.36 28.10 5.79
CA LEU A 360 -12.62 26.85 5.65
C LEU A 360 -11.76 26.55 6.88
N LYS A 361 -12.20 25.59 7.69
CA LYS A 361 -11.51 25.16 8.91
C LYS A 361 -10.56 23.99 8.72
N ARG A 362 -10.77 23.17 7.68
CA ARG A 362 -9.97 21.97 7.43
C ARG A 362 -9.57 21.87 5.96
N LEU A 363 -8.27 21.77 5.73
CA LEU A 363 -7.67 21.50 4.43
C LEU A 363 -6.77 20.27 4.56
N LYS A 364 -7.03 19.25 3.73
CA LYS A 364 -6.06 18.18 3.53
C LYS A 364 -5.82 17.92 2.05
N VAL A 365 -4.54 17.80 1.72
CA VAL A 365 -4.08 17.47 0.37
C VAL A 365 -3.03 16.37 0.52
N GLU A 366 -3.38 15.14 0.14
CA GLU A 366 -2.47 13.98 0.29
C GLU A 366 -2.24 13.26 -1.04
N ASN A 367 -0.99 12.88 -1.30
CA ASN A 367 -0.52 12.28 -2.55
C ASN A 367 -0.89 13.12 -3.78
N ASN A 368 -0.56 14.40 -3.75
CA ASN A 368 -0.77 15.34 -4.84
C ASN A 368 0.56 15.70 -5.50
N GLN A 369 0.58 15.77 -6.84
CA GLN A 369 1.78 16.03 -7.65
C GLN A 369 1.87 17.48 -8.13
N LYS A 370 0.80 18.28 -8.03
CA LYS A 370 0.70 19.61 -8.63
C LYS A 370 0.88 20.76 -7.62
N LEU A 371 0.60 20.54 -6.34
CA LEU A 371 0.79 21.54 -5.29
C LEU A 371 2.28 21.69 -4.95
N THR A 372 2.78 22.91 -4.98
CA THR A 372 4.19 23.27 -4.76
C THR A 372 4.36 24.19 -3.54
N ASN A 373 5.58 24.67 -3.31
CA ASN A 373 5.88 25.66 -2.26
C ASN A 373 5.01 26.93 -2.38
N ASP A 374 4.69 27.39 -3.59
CA ASP A 374 3.92 28.63 -3.79
C ASP A 374 2.46 28.46 -3.36
N GLY A 375 1.86 27.31 -3.68
CA GLY A 375 0.54 26.94 -3.18
C GLY A 375 0.54 26.77 -1.66
N VAL A 376 1.58 26.16 -1.08
CA VAL A 376 1.73 26.04 0.38
C VAL A 376 1.80 27.41 1.04
N LYS A 377 2.60 28.35 0.52
CA LYS A 377 2.66 29.73 1.03
C LYS A 377 1.29 30.41 0.96
N THR A 378 0.54 30.19 -0.11
CA THR A 378 -0.81 30.74 -0.28
C THR A 378 -1.78 30.28 0.82
N ILE A 379 -1.58 29.08 1.41
CA ILE A 379 -2.38 28.59 2.56
C ILE A 379 -2.29 29.54 3.76
N ALA A 380 -1.21 30.32 3.91
CA ALA A 380 -1.04 31.29 4.98
C ALA A 380 -2.15 32.38 4.99
N SER A 381 -2.83 32.57 3.85
CA SER A 381 -3.97 33.50 3.72
C SER A 381 -5.30 32.90 4.15
N LEU A 382 -5.38 31.59 4.43
CA LEU A 382 -6.59 30.90 4.90
C LEU A 382 -6.74 31.07 6.42
N SER A 383 -7.10 32.28 6.85
CA SER A 383 -7.09 32.70 8.26
C SER A 383 -8.00 31.90 9.21
N SER A 384 -9.07 31.29 8.70
CA SER A 384 -10.02 30.47 9.48
C SER A 384 -9.59 29.02 9.67
N LEU A 385 -8.42 28.63 9.15
CA LEU A 385 -7.96 27.25 9.15
C LEU A 385 -7.54 26.79 10.56
N GLU A 386 -8.14 25.70 11.02
CA GLU A 386 -7.84 25.06 12.30
C GLU A 386 -7.09 23.72 12.10
N HIS A 387 -7.19 23.13 10.92
CA HIS A 387 -6.61 21.83 10.63
C HIS A 387 -5.97 21.75 9.24
N LEU A 388 -4.65 21.63 9.22
CA LEU A 388 -3.87 21.47 8.01
C LEU A 388 -3.22 20.08 7.96
N GLY A 389 -3.36 19.40 6.83
CA GLY A 389 -2.67 18.13 6.57
C GLY A 389 -2.15 18.04 5.13
N LEU A 390 -0.85 17.86 4.96
CA LEU A 390 -0.21 17.82 3.65
C LEU A 390 0.66 16.58 3.50
N GLN A 391 0.58 15.95 2.33
CA GLN A 391 1.52 14.94 1.84
C GLN A 391 1.68 15.15 0.34
N LEU A 392 2.75 15.82 -0.06
CA LEU A 392 2.96 16.24 -1.45
C LEU A 392 4.04 15.37 -2.09
N GLN A 393 3.93 15.17 -3.41
CA GLN A 393 4.96 14.48 -4.19
C GLN A 393 6.04 15.45 -4.66
N HIS A 394 5.70 16.75 -4.78
CA HIS A 394 6.68 17.79 -4.97
C HIS A 394 7.50 17.96 -3.69
N LYS A 395 8.82 18.12 -3.83
CA LYS A 395 9.68 18.50 -2.71
C LYS A 395 9.34 19.92 -2.28
N THR A 396 9.12 20.10 -0.99
CA THR A 396 8.74 21.36 -0.35
C THR A 396 9.68 21.67 0.80
N GLU A 397 9.98 22.94 0.99
CA GLU A 397 11.03 23.44 1.89
C GLU A 397 10.42 24.07 3.15
N SER A 398 11.24 24.22 4.21
CA SER A 398 10.82 24.80 5.49
C SER A 398 10.17 26.19 5.34
N ASP A 399 10.72 27.06 4.50
CA ASP A 399 10.26 28.44 4.30
C ASP A 399 8.77 28.53 3.95
N ALA A 400 8.27 27.63 3.11
CA ALA A 400 6.86 27.62 2.72
C ALA A 400 5.94 27.34 3.92
N TYR A 401 6.36 26.44 4.81
CA TYR A 401 5.60 26.09 6.01
C TYR A 401 5.76 27.13 7.12
N ILE A 402 6.92 27.77 7.23
CA ILE A 402 7.16 28.87 8.18
C ILE A 402 6.20 30.03 7.90
N GLU A 403 5.98 30.38 6.62
CA GLU A 403 5.02 31.42 6.26
C GLU A 403 3.60 31.06 6.75
N VAL A 404 3.17 29.81 6.57
CA VAL A 404 1.88 29.32 7.07
C VAL A 404 1.80 29.40 8.60
N VAL A 405 2.80 28.86 9.30
CA VAL A 405 2.81 28.79 10.76
C VAL A 405 2.88 30.19 11.38
N SER A 406 3.64 31.12 10.81
CA SER A 406 3.74 32.50 11.29
C SER A 406 2.42 33.28 11.19
N LYS A 407 1.59 33.00 10.17
CA LYS A 407 0.31 33.69 9.95
C LYS A 407 -0.87 33.06 10.66
N ILE A 408 -0.99 31.74 10.62
CA ILE A 408 -2.18 31.02 11.12
C ILE A 408 -1.88 30.02 12.24
N GLY A 409 -0.63 29.86 12.65
CA GLY A 409 -0.20 28.86 13.64
C GLY A 409 -0.91 28.93 14.99
N ALA A 410 -1.31 30.13 15.44
CA ALA A 410 -2.03 30.32 16.69
C ALA A 410 -3.43 29.66 16.68
N ASN A 411 -4.06 29.56 15.51
CA ASN A 411 -5.39 28.98 15.30
C ASN A 411 -5.33 27.46 15.05
N LEU A 412 -4.17 26.95 14.62
CA LEU A 412 -4.02 25.55 14.26
C LEU A 412 -4.16 24.64 15.49
N LYS A 413 -5.09 23.69 15.37
CA LYS A 413 -5.31 22.56 16.28
C LYS A 413 -4.68 21.28 15.75
N THR A 414 -4.49 21.20 14.43
CA THR A 414 -3.81 20.09 13.77
C THR A 414 -2.84 20.62 12.73
N PHE A 415 -1.58 20.22 12.86
CA PHE A 415 -0.55 20.44 11.87
C PHE A 415 0.09 19.10 11.54
N SER A 416 -0.04 18.67 10.29
CA SER A 416 0.33 17.33 9.84
C SER A 416 1.03 17.38 8.50
N LEU A 417 2.35 17.32 8.50
CA LEU A 417 3.17 17.15 7.32
C LEU A 417 3.64 15.69 7.23
N LYS A 418 3.47 15.05 6.08
CA LYS A 418 3.93 13.68 5.87
C LYS A 418 4.91 13.65 4.71
N ILE A 419 5.99 12.91 4.89
CA ILE A 419 7.02 12.70 3.86
C ILE A 419 7.60 14.05 3.42
N VAL A 420 8.30 14.71 4.35
CA VAL A 420 8.91 16.03 4.15
C VAL A 420 10.43 15.96 4.34
N PRO A 421 11.16 15.32 3.41
CA PRO A 421 12.58 15.04 3.60
C PRO A 421 13.44 16.30 3.70
N GLU A 422 13.04 17.39 3.04
CA GLU A 422 13.80 18.66 2.94
C GLU A 422 13.51 19.66 4.09
N VAL A 423 12.65 19.31 5.06
CA VAL A 423 12.28 20.21 6.15
C VAL A 423 13.23 20.02 7.34
N ASP A 424 13.66 21.14 7.92
CA ASP A 424 14.69 21.26 8.96
C ASP A 424 14.18 21.94 10.26
N ASP A 425 15.10 22.23 11.18
CA ASP A 425 14.82 22.77 12.51
C ASP A 425 14.20 24.17 12.51
N THR A 426 14.36 24.94 11.42
CA THR A 426 13.79 26.29 11.33
C THR A 426 12.27 26.25 11.40
N LEU A 427 11.64 25.21 10.85
CA LEU A 427 10.20 25.00 11.00
C LEU A 427 9.82 24.62 12.43
N LEU A 428 10.62 23.79 13.11
CA LEU A 428 10.37 23.40 14.51
C LEU A 428 10.41 24.65 15.41
N GLN A 429 11.37 25.54 15.19
CA GLN A 429 11.44 26.83 15.86
C GLN A 429 10.20 27.69 15.58
N ALA A 430 9.78 27.83 14.32
CA ALA A 430 8.58 28.59 13.98
C ALA A 430 7.30 28.01 14.65
N ILE A 431 7.19 26.69 14.75
CA ILE A 431 6.09 26.01 15.47
C ILE A 431 6.16 26.34 16.97
N HIS A 432 7.35 26.29 17.56
CA HIS A 432 7.56 26.69 18.95
C HIS A 432 7.07 28.12 19.19
N GLU A 433 7.41 29.04 18.30
CA GLU A 433 7.14 30.47 18.41
C GLU A 433 5.68 30.86 18.12
N HIS A 434 4.98 30.18 17.23
CA HIS A 434 3.67 30.64 16.75
C HIS A 434 2.48 29.72 17.09
N CYS A 435 2.72 28.43 17.34
CA CYS A 435 1.62 27.50 17.66
C CYS A 435 1.30 27.52 19.16
N ARG A 436 0.01 27.65 19.48
CA ARG A 436 -0.50 27.78 20.87
C ARG A 436 -1.71 26.89 21.18
N SER A 437 -2.25 26.20 20.17
CA SER A 437 -3.51 25.45 20.29
C SER A 437 -3.43 24.05 19.68
N LEU A 438 -2.24 23.57 19.32
CA LEU A 438 -2.05 22.26 18.70
C LEU A 438 -2.43 21.15 19.67
N SER A 439 -3.28 20.23 19.19
CA SER A 439 -3.58 18.98 19.87
C SER A 439 -3.05 17.77 19.10
N LYS A 440 -2.86 17.92 17.79
CA LYS A 440 -2.32 16.89 16.89
C LYS A 440 -1.16 17.46 16.10
N PHE A 441 0.01 16.88 16.31
CA PHE A 441 1.25 17.24 15.63
C PHE A 441 1.77 16.02 14.87
N ARG A 442 2.13 16.23 13.61
CA ARG A 442 2.78 15.20 12.79
C ARG A 442 3.75 15.85 11.82
N ILE A 443 4.98 15.33 11.81
CA ILE A 443 6.00 15.57 10.80
C ILE A 443 6.67 14.22 10.57
N THR A 444 6.66 13.69 9.34
CA THR A 444 7.23 12.35 9.07
C THR A 444 8.26 12.37 7.96
N ASP A 445 9.19 11.42 8.05
CA ASP A 445 10.26 11.20 7.08
C ASP A 445 11.08 12.48 6.78
N SER A 446 11.36 13.32 7.80
CA SER A 446 12.34 14.40 7.69
C SER A 446 13.76 13.84 7.79
N GLU A 447 14.66 14.36 6.95
CA GLU A 447 16.07 13.96 6.88
C GLU A 447 17.04 15.04 7.38
N PHE A 448 16.55 16.24 7.74
CA PHE A 448 17.38 17.37 8.18
C PHE A 448 17.05 17.92 9.56
N MET A 449 15.90 17.58 10.15
CA MET A 449 15.62 17.94 11.55
C MET A 449 16.60 17.22 12.48
N THR A 450 17.06 17.89 13.53
CA THR A 450 17.99 17.34 14.52
C THR A 450 17.32 17.09 15.87
N ASP A 451 17.97 16.30 16.72
CA ASP A 451 17.50 16.05 18.08
C ASP A 451 17.45 17.36 18.88
N GLN A 452 18.41 18.26 18.66
CA GLN A 452 18.40 19.59 19.28
C GLN A 452 17.18 20.41 18.86
N GLY A 453 16.80 20.38 17.58
CA GLY A 453 15.57 21.03 17.11
C GLY A 453 14.30 20.51 17.80
N PHE A 454 14.22 19.20 18.06
CA PHE A 454 13.11 18.63 18.83
C PHE A 454 13.17 19.01 20.31
N VAL A 455 14.35 19.06 20.93
CA VAL A 455 14.54 19.56 22.29
C VAL A 455 14.04 21.01 22.40
N ASP A 456 14.45 21.86 21.47
CA ASP A 456 14.07 23.27 21.43
C ASP A 456 12.57 23.45 21.20
N LEU A 457 11.96 22.61 20.34
CA LEU A 457 10.51 22.60 20.15
C LEU A 457 9.77 22.31 21.46
N PHE A 458 10.11 21.23 22.17
CA PHE A 458 9.28 20.77 23.30
C PHE A 458 9.64 21.43 24.64
N THR A 459 10.84 21.98 24.78
CA THR A 459 11.28 22.61 26.04
C THR A 459 10.60 23.96 26.24
N LYS A 460 9.82 24.11 27.32
CA LYS A 460 9.08 25.35 27.66
C LYS A 460 8.16 25.86 26.55
N TRP A 461 7.67 24.95 25.70
CA TRP A 461 6.72 25.33 24.67
C TRP A 461 5.41 25.82 25.30
N ALA A 462 4.92 26.98 24.84
CA ALA A 462 3.69 27.58 25.36
C ALA A 462 2.41 26.84 24.91
N ASN A 463 2.53 25.85 24.02
CA ASN A 463 1.41 25.04 23.57
C ASN A 463 0.97 24.07 24.68
N PRO A 464 -0.34 23.81 24.86
CA PRO A 464 -0.80 22.77 25.78
C PRO A 464 -0.23 21.38 25.43
N PRO A 465 -0.20 20.43 26.38
CA PRO A 465 0.20 19.04 26.12
C PRO A 465 -0.53 18.45 24.90
N LEU A 466 0.24 17.85 23.99
CA LEU A 466 -0.30 17.23 22.78
C LEU A 466 -1.05 15.95 23.10
N ARG A 467 -2.04 15.61 22.27
CA ARG A 467 -2.79 14.34 22.36
C ARG A 467 -2.37 13.32 21.31
N PHE A 468 -1.83 13.78 20.19
CA PHE A 468 -1.40 12.94 19.07
C PHE A 468 -0.06 13.45 18.56
N VAL A 469 0.94 12.58 18.55
CA VAL A 469 2.27 12.85 17.99
C VAL A 469 2.68 11.72 17.06
N ASP A 470 3.14 12.09 15.87
CA ASP A 470 3.66 11.15 14.87
C ASP A 470 4.89 11.76 14.22
N LEU A 471 6.05 11.25 14.63
CA LEU A 471 7.39 11.67 14.23
C LEU A 471 8.14 10.54 13.51
N GLN A 472 7.39 9.60 12.92
CA GLN A 472 7.98 8.42 12.31
C GLN A 472 9.04 8.81 11.26
N LYS A 473 10.15 8.08 11.31
CA LYS A 473 11.28 8.20 10.39
C LYS A 473 11.85 9.61 10.25
N CYS A 474 11.66 10.49 11.23
CA CYS A 474 12.55 11.64 11.41
C CYS A 474 13.88 11.07 11.89
N ARG A 475 14.81 10.81 10.95
CA ARG A 475 16.04 10.06 11.17
C ARG A 475 17.06 10.35 10.07
N GLN A 476 18.33 10.18 10.39
CA GLN A 476 19.37 10.12 9.37
C GLN A 476 19.16 8.94 8.40
N ILE A 477 19.38 9.20 7.11
CA ILE A 477 19.39 8.20 6.04
C ILE A 477 20.82 8.07 5.48
N ASP A 478 21.66 7.31 6.18
CA ASP A 478 22.94 6.84 5.63
C ASP A 478 22.90 5.31 5.45
N ALA A 479 23.01 4.84 4.21
CA ALA A 479 23.02 3.41 3.89
C ALA A 479 24.40 2.76 4.14
N SER A 480 25.48 3.55 4.10
CA SER A 480 26.84 3.08 4.32
C SER A 480 27.16 2.88 5.80
N LYS A 481 26.65 3.79 6.65
CA LYS A 481 26.86 3.81 8.09
C LYS A 481 25.55 4.02 8.85
N PRO A 482 24.59 3.09 8.73
CA PRO A 482 23.21 3.28 9.23
C PRO A 482 23.07 3.38 10.77
N ARG A 483 24.17 3.20 11.51
CA ARG A 483 24.23 3.28 12.98
C ARG A 483 25.01 4.51 13.48
N GLU A 484 25.77 5.16 12.62
CA GLU A 484 26.49 6.38 12.99
C GLU A 484 25.54 7.57 12.78
N ASN A 485 25.44 8.44 13.78
CA ASN A 485 24.69 9.70 13.69
C ASN A 485 25.40 10.83 14.45
N PRO A 486 26.54 11.31 13.93
CA PRO A 486 27.36 12.30 14.62
C PRO A 486 26.63 13.64 14.82
N ASP A 487 25.76 14.00 13.88
CA ASP A 487 25.03 15.27 13.88
C ASP A 487 23.66 15.17 14.59
N SER A 488 23.36 14.01 15.20
CA SER A 488 22.09 13.75 15.89
C SER A 488 20.86 14.08 15.04
N VAL A 489 20.88 13.74 13.75
CA VAL A 489 19.77 13.95 12.82
C VAL A 489 18.60 13.02 13.16
N GLY A 490 17.42 13.61 13.28
CA GLY A 490 16.16 12.99 13.63
C GLY A 490 15.80 13.09 15.10
N LEU A 491 14.70 12.45 15.47
CA LEU A 491 14.32 12.32 16.88
C LEU A 491 15.23 11.27 17.55
N CYS A 492 16.07 11.71 18.48
CA CYS A 492 16.96 10.87 19.27
C CYS A 492 16.59 10.98 20.76
N SER A 493 17.54 10.68 21.66
CA SER A 493 17.28 10.53 23.09
C SER A 493 16.78 11.79 23.78
N GLU A 494 17.37 12.96 23.54
CA GLU A 494 17.01 14.18 24.27
C GLU A 494 15.70 14.77 23.77
N GLY A 495 15.47 14.76 22.45
CA GLY A 495 14.21 15.19 21.86
C GLY A 495 13.03 14.30 22.29
N PHE A 496 13.25 12.99 22.41
CA PHE A 496 12.25 12.06 22.94
C PHE A 496 11.92 12.37 24.41
N LYS A 497 12.93 12.61 25.24
CA LYS A 497 12.74 13.01 26.64
C LYS A 497 11.97 14.33 26.77
N ALA A 498 12.35 15.35 25.98
CA ALA A 498 11.67 16.64 25.97
C ALA A 498 10.19 16.51 25.54
N LEU A 499 9.92 15.72 24.50
CA LEU A 499 8.55 15.42 24.05
C LEU A 499 7.70 14.81 25.17
N MET A 500 8.25 13.80 25.85
CA MET A 500 7.52 13.08 26.90
C MET A 500 7.33 13.93 28.15
N ALA A 501 8.31 14.77 28.50
CA ALA A 501 8.19 15.74 29.58
C ALA A 501 7.09 16.79 29.30
N HIS A 502 6.97 17.25 28.06
CA HIS A 502 5.96 18.24 27.67
C HIS A 502 4.55 17.63 27.53
N SER A 503 4.42 16.52 26.81
CA SER A 503 3.12 16.01 26.35
C SER A 503 2.66 14.72 27.01
N GLY A 504 3.56 13.97 27.66
CA GLY A 504 3.33 12.59 28.09
C GLY A 504 2.06 12.40 28.93
N GLU A 505 1.73 13.36 29.80
CA GLU A 505 0.57 13.27 30.70
C GLU A 505 -0.78 13.19 29.96
N LYS A 506 -0.91 13.86 28.80
CA LYS A 506 -2.16 13.93 28.02
C LYS A 506 -2.09 13.21 26.66
N LEU A 507 -0.92 12.69 26.30
CA LEU A 507 -0.67 12.03 25.04
C LEU A 507 -1.49 10.74 24.95
N GLN A 508 -2.18 10.53 23.82
CA GLN A 508 -3.03 9.37 23.57
C GLN A 508 -2.46 8.46 22.48
N TYR A 509 -1.78 9.05 21.50
CA TYR A 509 -1.15 8.37 20.39
C TYR A 509 0.27 8.89 20.22
N LEU A 510 1.24 7.97 20.22
CA LEU A 510 2.64 8.26 19.93
C LEU A 510 3.15 7.31 18.85
N ASN A 511 3.66 7.86 17.75
CA ASN A 511 4.39 7.11 16.74
C ASN A 511 5.79 7.69 16.55
N ILE A 512 6.80 6.90 16.88
CA ILE A 512 8.23 7.19 16.69
C ILE A 512 8.90 6.07 15.89
N HIS A 513 8.13 5.41 15.01
CA HIS A 513 8.61 4.32 14.16
C HIS A 513 9.91 4.72 13.45
N ALA A 514 10.93 3.86 13.58
CA ALA A 514 12.26 4.01 12.98
C ALA A 514 13.07 5.24 13.43
N CYS A 515 12.69 5.89 14.55
CA CYS A 515 13.57 6.80 15.29
C CYS A 515 14.63 5.99 16.04
N ARG A 516 15.57 5.43 15.28
CA ARG A 516 16.47 4.35 15.71
C ARG A 516 17.59 4.77 16.67
N HIS A 517 17.82 6.07 16.81
CA HIS A 517 18.88 6.65 17.64
C HIS A 517 18.39 7.06 19.04
N ILE A 518 17.15 6.71 19.40
CA ILE A 518 16.69 6.77 20.79
C ILE A 518 17.36 5.62 21.56
N SER A 519 18.17 5.98 22.54
CA SER A 519 18.93 5.01 23.33
C SER A 519 18.06 4.25 24.33
N ARG A 520 18.59 3.14 24.83
CA ARG A 520 17.96 2.35 25.89
C ARG A 520 17.72 3.19 27.14
N GLU A 521 18.72 3.97 27.54
CA GLU A 521 18.70 4.81 28.73
C GLU A 521 17.58 5.85 28.64
N ALA A 522 17.36 6.45 27.46
CA ALA A 522 16.27 7.41 27.26
C ALA A 522 14.88 6.76 27.45
N PHE A 523 14.68 5.53 26.97
CA PHE A 523 13.44 4.78 27.25
C PHE A 523 13.28 4.48 28.74
N GLU A 524 14.35 4.09 29.42
CA GLU A 524 14.31 3.78 30.86
C GLU A 524 14.09 5.04 31.73
N GLU A 525 14.62 6.20 31.33
CA GLU A 525 14.38 7.50 31.98
C GLU A 525 12.94 7.98 31.77
N VAL A 526 12.41 7.88 30.55
CA VAL A 526 11.02 8.23 30.24
C VAL A 526 10.06 7.31 30.99
N PHE A 527 10.27 6.00 30.92
CA PHE A 527 9.43 5.00 31.57
C PHE A 527 10.06 4.48 32.87
N HIS A 528 10.52 5.40 33.74
CA HIS A 528 11.03 5.04 35.07
C HIS A 528 9.89 4.61 36.00
N GLU A 529 10.23 4.12 37.19
CA GLU A 529 9.27 3.48 38.12
C GLU A 529 8.09 4.39 38.52
N ASP A 530 8.34 5.69 38.69
CA ASP A 530 7.32 6.68 39.09
C ASP A 530 6.62 7.37 37.91
N ALA A 531 7.01 7.06 36.66
CA ALA A 531 6.43 7.69 35.48
C ALA A 531 4.96 7.28 35.29
N GLN A 532 4.10 8.25 34.98
CA GLN A 532 2.67 8.01 34.72
C GLN A 532 2.23 8.72 33.44
N TYR A 533 1.74 7.92 32.48
CA TYR A 533 1.17 8.37 31.21
C TYR A 533 -0.27 7.87 31.08
N PRO A 534 -1.20 8.46 31.86
CA PRO A 534 -2.51 7.89 32.11
C PRO A 534 -3.44 7.90 30.89
N GLU A 535 -3.12 8.67 29.85
CA GLU A 535 -3.94 8.82 28.65
C GLU A 535 -3.42 8.06 27.43
N LEU A 536 -2.22 7.48 27.48
CA LEU A 536 -1.60 6.83 26.32
C LEU A 536 -2.32 5.53 25.98
N LYS A 537 -2.78 5.41 24.73
CA LYS A 537 -3.60 4.28 24.23
C LYS A 537 -2.88 3.49 23.15
N GLU A 538 -2.16 4.18 22.28
CA GLU A 538 -1.52 3.61 21.10
C GLU A 538 -0.06 4.07 21.04
N LEU A 539 0.86 3.10 20.99
CA LEU A 539 2.29 3.35 20.93
C LEU A 539 2.92 2.56 19.77
N GLU A 540 3.53 3.28 18.83
CA GLU A 540 4.24 2.72 17.69
C GLU A 540 5.74 3.05 17.82
N ILE A 541 6.51 2.02 18.18
CA ILE A 541 7.97 2.09 18.44
C ILE A 541 8.73 1.05 17.60
N SER A 542 8.11 0.59 16.51
CA SER A 542 8.76 -0.34 15.58
C SER A 542 10.07 0.26 15.05
N PHE A 543 11.07 -0.60 14.85
CA PHE A 543 12.42 -0.25 14.40
C PHE A 543 13.16 0.72 15.33
N CYS A 544 12.77 0.81 16.60
CA CYS A 544 13.61 1.32 17.68
C CYS A 544 14.44 0.14 18.23
N GLU A 545 15.68 0.00 17.78
CA GLU A 545 16.53 -1.21 17.98
C GLU A 545 16.86 -1.49 19.46
N GLU A 546 16.78 -0.48 20.31
CA GLU A 546 17.13 -0.55 21.74
C GLU A 546 15.97 -0.98 22.65
N VAL A 547 14.76 -1.16 22.12
CA VAL A 547 13.59 -1.59 22.90
C VAL A 547 13.73 -3.06 23.33
N THR A 548 13.65 -3.31 24.64
CA THR A 548 13.78 -4.63 25.28
C THR A 548 12.49 -5.07 25.98
N ASP A 549 12.43 -6.31 26.45
CA ASP A 549 11.34 -6.81 27.30
C ASP A 549 11.15 -5.98 28.58
N PHE A 550 12.26 -5.48 29.16
CA PHE A 550 12.23 -4.61 30.35
C PHE A 550 11.54 -3.28 30.05
N ILE A 551 11.92 -2.62 28.95
CA ILE A 551 11.31 -1.34 28.53
C ILE A 551 9.81 -1.51 28.29
N LEU A 552 9.39 -2.59 27.60
CA LEU A 552 7.96 -2.84 27.41
C LEU A 552 7.23 -3.09 28.74
N GLY A 553 7.83 -3.84 29.66
CA GLY A 553 7.30 -3.99 31.02
C GLY A 553 7.12 -2.66 31.73
N SER A 554 8.07 -1.74 31.59
CA SER A 554 7.98 -0.38 32.15
C SER A 554 6.90 0.47 31.47
N ILE A 555 6.78 0.40 30.15
CA ILE A 555 5.70 1.06 29.38
C ILE A 555 4.33 0.59 29.90
N PHE A 556 4.14 -0.72 30.07
CA PHE A 556 2.87 -1.27 30.55
C PHE A 556 2.52 -0.82 31.99
N ARG A 557 3.52 -0.64 32.85
CA ARG A 557 3.32 -0.09 34.21
C ARG A 557 2.99 1.41 34.18
N SER A 558 3.65 2.16 33.30
CA SER A 558 3.49 3.61 33.21
C SER A 558 2.20 4.03 32.49
N CYS A 559 1.63 3.17 31.64
CA CYS A 559 0.54 3.49 30.72
C CYS A 559 -0.72 2.65 30.99
N PRO A 560 -1.53 2.95 32.02
CA PRO A 560 -2.66 2.12 32.42
C PRO A 560 -3.80 2.03 31.39
N LYS A 561 -3.89 2.97 30.45
CA LYS A 561 -4.90 2.98 29.37
C LYS A 561 -4.39 2.44 28.04
N ILE A 562 -3.16 1.90 28.00
CA ILE A 562 -2.57 1.38 26.76
C ILE A 562 -3.43 0.23 26.22
N ARG A 563 -3.63 0.22 24.91
CA ARG A 563 -4.44 -0.78 24.20
C ARG A 563 -3.68 -1.44 23.07
N GLU A 564 -2.78 -0.71 22.43
CA GLU A 564 -2.01 -1.20 21.29
C GLU A 564 -0.56 -0.74 21.39
N VAL A 565 0.36 -1.68 21.25
CA VAL A 565 1.81 -1.42 21.13
C VAL A 565 2.36 -2.18 19.92
N ASN A 566 3.04 -1.47 19.04
CA ASN A 566 3.67 -2.02 17.83
C ASN A 566 5.19 -1.96 17.97
N VAL A 567 5.86 -3.12 17.81
CA VAL A 567 7.31 -3.31 18.03
C VAL A 567 7.99 -4.07 16.88
N PHE A 568 7.51 -3.92 15.65
CA PHE A 568 8.13 -4.57 14.49
C PHE A 568 9.61 -4.21 14.39
N GLY A 569 10.47 -5.20 14.19
CA GLY A 569 11.90 -4.96 14.05
C GLY A 569 12.67 -4.68 15.35
N CYS A 570 11.99 -4.65 16.50
CA CYS A 570 12.65 -4.58 17.83
C CYS A 570 13.17 -5.97 18.22
N MET A 571 14.35 -6.35 17.71
CA MET A 571 14.89 -7.71 17.84
C MET A 571 15.29 -8.12 19.27
N LYS A 572 15.32 -7.18 20.21
CA LYS A 572 15.63 -7.43 21.63
C LYS A 572 14.39 -7.75 22.47
N VAL A 573 13.18 -7.66 21.90
CA VAL A 573 11.93 -8.13 22.52
C VAL A 573 11.78 -9.62 22.24
N LYS A 574 11.73 -10.45 23.28
CA LYS A 574 11.72 -11.90 23.15
C LYS A 574 10.63 -12.57 23.97
N GLU A 575 10.52 -12.21 25.25
CA GLU A 575 9.71 -12.90 26.25
C GLU A 575 8.94 -11.92 27.18
N VAL A 576 8.58 -10.75 26.68
CA VAL A 576 7.77 -9.78 27.43
C VAL A 576 6.43 -10.37 27.87
N ARG A 577 5.99 -10.06 29.09
CA ARG A 577 4.63 -10.33 29.55
C ARG A 577 3.71 -9.17 29.18
N VAL A 578 2.70 -9.44 28.37
CA VAL A 578 1.72 -8.43 27.93
C VAL A 578 0.54 -8.42 28.91
N PRO A 579 0.05 -7.26 29.39
CA PRO A 579 -1.14 -7.19 30.24
C PRO A 579 -2.42 -7.60 29.51
N ARG A 580 -3.45 -7.97 30.29
CA ARG A 580 -4.77 -8.30 29.74
C ARG A 580 -5.37 -7.10 29.00
N GLY A 581 -5.94 -7.37 27.81
CA GLY A 581 -6.60 -6.35 26.99
C GLY A 581 -5.66 -5.43 26.21
N VAL A 582 -4.35 -5.69 26.25
CA VAL A 582 -3.34 -4.98 25.45
C VAL A 582 -2.95 -5.85 24.26
N ILE A 583 -2.95 -5.25 23.07
CA ILE A 583 -2.52 -5.87 21.82
C ILE A 583 -1.04 -5.51 21.60
N LEU A 584 -0.18 -6.52 21.55
CA LEU A 584 1.23 -6.36 21.17
C LEU A 584 1.47 -6.98 19.78
N VAL A 585 1.96 -6.17 18.84
CA VAL A 585 2.20 -6.58 17.45
C VAL A 585 3.68 -6.43 17.10
N GLY A 586 4.21 -7.34 16.27
CA GLY A 586 5.54 -7.19 15.68
C GLY A 586 6.70 -7.89 16.41
N VAL A 587 6.41 -8.72 17.41
CA VAL A 587 7.45 -9.49 18.13
C VAL A 587 8.20 -10.47 17.18
N PRO A 588 9.54 -10.57 17.27
CA PRO A 588 10.37 -11.41 16.39
C PRO A 588 10.09 -12.91 16.45
N ASN A 589 9.64 -13.42 17.59
CA ASN A 589 9.47 -14.86 17.81
C ASN A 589 8.08 -15.33 17.31
N ALA A 590 8.06 -16.38 16.47
CA ALA A 590 6.88 -16.88 15.75
C ALA A 590 5.75 -17.50 16.62
N GLN A 591 5.78 -17.35 17.95
CA GLN A 591 4.60 -17.45 18.80
C GLN A 591 3.86 -16.09 18.70
N GLY A 592 3.18 -15.93 17.55
CA GLY A 592 2.71 -14.64 17.06
C GLY A 592 1.76 -13.90 18.01
N MET A 593 1.66 -12.58 17.78
CA MET A 593 0.73 -11.62 18.36
C MET A 593 0.05 -12.09 19.65
N MET A 594 0.57 -11.66 20.80
CA MET A 594 -0.17 -11.79 22.06
C MET A 594 -1.28 -10.74 22.06
N VAL A 595 -2.50 -11.24 21.94
CA VAL A 595 -3.71 -10.43 21.77
C VAL A 595 -4.36 -10.08 23.10
N GLU A 596 -4.12 -10.88 24.14
CA GLU A 596 -4.53 -10.59 25.51
C GLU A 596 -3.48 -11.22 26.44
N GLY A 597 -3.07 -10.50 27.49
CA GLY A 597 -2.25 -11.04 28.56
C GLY A 597 -2.85 -12.26 29.28
N SER A 598 -1.99 -13.14 29.77
CA SER A 598 -2.35 -14.26 30.65
C SER A 598 -2.63 -13.80 32.08
N TYR A 599 -3.32 -14.63 32.87
CA TYR A 599 -3.85 -14.31 34.21
C TYR A 599 -2.81 -14.09 35.33
N ASP A 600 -1.50 -14.20 35.07
CA ASP A 600 -0.47 -14.31 36.12
C ASP A 600 0.72 -13.34 35.95
#